data_AF-A0A925VD59-F1
#
_entry.id   AF-A0A925VD59-F1
#
_cell.length_a   1.000
_cell.length_b   1.000
_cell.length_c   1.000
_cell.angle_alpha   90.00
_cell.angle_beta   90.00
_cell.angle_gamma   90.00
#
_symmetry.space_group_name_H-M   'P 1'
#
loop_
_entity.id
_entity.type
_entity.pdbx_description
1 polymer ?
#
loop_
_entity_poly.entity_id
_entity_poly.type
_entity_poly.pdbx_seq_one_letter_code
_entity_poly.pdbx_strand_id
1 'polypeptide(L)'
;MRPSMREYLRSAVQLELKAARAGAMSGSLAMPDEAISDEVMEDLLDLTFERYYERQSCMGTVDAAHAKVERLRKIGVDEIACLVDFGVARGAVLESLESLRDLKDRFDARS
;
A
#
# COMPACT_ATOMS: atom_id res chain seq x y z
N MET A 1 -12.68 1.36 1.33
CA MET A 1 -11.29 0.88 1.17
C MET A 1 -10.81 1.01 -0.28
N ARG A 2 -11.35 0.27 -1.27
CA ARG A 2 -10.90 0.36 -2.68
C ARG A 2 -10.88 1.80 -3.25
N PRO A 3 -11.96 2.61 -3.12
CA PRO A 3 -11.92 3.99 -3.62
C PRO A 3 -10.83 4.85 -2.95
N SER A 4 -10.73 4.80 -1.62
CA SER A 4 -9.69 5.53 -0.86
C SER A 4 -8.28 5.15 -1.29
N MET A 5 -8.02 3.85 -1.45
CA MET A 5 -6.70 3.36 -1.85
C MET A 5 -6.36 3.72 -3.29
N ARG A 6 -7.33 3.67 -4.22
CA ARG A 6 -7.12 4.14 -5.60
C ARG A 6 -6.76 5.62 -5.64
N GLU A 7 -7.45 6.44 -4.85
CA GLU A 7 -7.14 7.88 -4.78
C GLU A 7 -5.76 8.15 -4.18
N TYR A 8 -5.40 7.42 -3.12
CA TYR A 8 -4.05 7.48 -2.55
C TYR A 8 -2.98 7.10 -3.58
N LEU A 9 -3.16 5.99 -4.30
CA LEU A 9 -2.23 5.55 -5.35
C LEU A 9 -2.15 6.57 -6.49
N ARG A 10 -3.27 7.16 -6.90
CA ARG A 10 -3.32 8.23 -7.91
C ARG A 10 -2.47 9.42 -7.46
N SER A 11 -2.62 9.86 -6.21
CA SER A 11 -1.84 10.96 -5.65
C SER A 11 -0.33 10.65 -5.63
N ALA A 12 0.04 9.41 -5.29
CA ALA A 12 1.43 8.97 -5.27
C ALA A 12 2.04 8.96 -6.69
N VAL A 13 1.33 8.40 -7.67
CA VAL A 13 1.78 8.42 -9.07
C VAL A 13 1.91 9.85 -9.59
N GLN A 14 0.96 10.73 -9.27
CA GLN A 14 1.06 12.14 -9.67
C GLN A 14 2.26 12.85 -9.02
N LEU A 15 2.60 12.53 -7.78
CA LEU A 15 3.77 13.08 -7.09
C LEU A 15 5.06 12.62 -7.77
N GLU A 16 5.18 11.33 -8.07
CA GLU A 16 6.32 10.75 -8.80
C GLU A 16 6.50 11.40 -10.18
N LEU A 17 5.41 11.57 -10.94
CA LEU A 17 5.44 12.26 -12.23
C LEU A 17 5.91 13.71 -12.11
N LYS A 18 5.46 14.43 -11.07
CA LYS A 18 5.92 15.81 -10.80
C LYS A 18 7.42 15.84 -10.46
N ALA A 19 7.90 14.90 -9.64
CA ALA A 19 9.31 14.81 -9.27
C ALA A 19 10.20 14.46 -10.48
N ALA A 20 9.77 13.52 -11.31
CA ALA A 20 10.46 13.16 -12.55
C ALA A 20 10.58 14.36 -13.50
N ARG A 21 9.49 15.10 -13.71
CA ARG A 21 9.49 16.33 -14.53
C ARG A 21 10.37 17.44 -13.97
N ALA A 22 10.51 17.51 -12.64
CA ALA A 22 11.39 18.46 -11.98
C ALA A 22 12.88 18.04 -12.00
N GLY A 23 13.22 16.90 -12.63
CA GLY A 23 14.58 16.36 -12.65
C GLY A 23 15.10 15.90 -11.29
N ALA A 24 14.19 15.66 -10.33
CA ALA A 24 14.53 15.35 -8.94
C ALA A 24 14.65 13.84 -8.65
N MET A 25 14.50 12.98 -9.67
CA MET A 25 14.57 11.52 -9.53
C MET A 25 15.94 10.94 -9.93
N SER A 26 16.50 10.10 -9.05
CA SER A 26 17.70 9.30 -9.33
C SER A 26 17.32 8.08 -10.16
N GLY A 27 17.82 8.01 -11.40
CA GLY A 27 17.55 6.89 -12.33
C GLY A 27 16.63 7.31 -13.46
N SER A 28 17.20 8.05 -14.41
CA SER A 28 16.54 8.61 -15.59
C SER A 28 15.90 7.54 -16.47
N LEU A 29 14.66 7.13 -16.19
CA LEU A 29 13.70 6.94 -17.27
C LEU A 29 13.16 8.34 -17.58
N ALA A 30 13.60 8.90 -18.70
CA ALA A 30 12.88 9.99 -19.33
C ALA A 30 11.48 9.45 -19.62
N MET A 31 10.52 9.74 -18.74
CA MET A 31 9.12 9.47 -19.04
C MET A 31 8.81 10.33 -20.26
N PRO A 32 8.25 9.74 -21.34
CA PRO A 32 7.85 10.53 -22.50
C PRO A 32 6.96 11.68 -22.05
N ASP A 33 7.08 12.83 -22.72
CA ASP A 33 6.38 14.07 -22.38
C ASP A 33 4.84 13.93 -22.50
N GLU A 34 4.41 12.80 -23.07
CA GLU A 34 3.03 12.35 -23.14
C GLU A 34 2.45 12.16 -21.74
N ALA A 35 1.46 12.99 -21.41
CA ALA A 35 0.65 12.78 -20.23
C ALA A 35 0.02 11.38 -20.29
N ILE A 36 0.13 10.63 -19.20
CA ILE A 36 -0.67 9.40 -19.01
C ILE A 36 -2.14 9.80 -19.20
N SER A 37 -2.82 9.21 -20.17
CA SER A 37 -4.24 9.47 -20.38
C SER A 37 -5.04 9.02 -19.16
N ASP A 38 -6.22 9.62 -18.95
CA ASP A 38 -7.07 9.26 -17.82
C ASP A 38 -7.46 7.77 -17.85
N GLU A 39 -7.70 7.22 -19.04
CA GLU A 39 -8.02 5.79 -19.25
C GLU A 39 -6.85 4.89 -18.82
N VAL A 40 -5.63 5.18 -19.28
CA VAL A 40 -4.43 4.42 -18.88
C VAL A 40 -4.17 4.55 -17.38
N MET A 41 -4.46 5.71 -16.78
CA MET A 41 -4.36 5.90 -15.35
C MET A 41 -5.38 5.02 -14.60
N GLU A 42 -6.63 4.96 -15.04
CA GLU A 42 -7.63 4.09 -14.39
C GLU A 42 -7.24 2.61 -14.45
N ASP A 43 -6.76 2.13 -15.60
CA ASP A 43 -6.28 0.76 -15.75
C ASP A 43 -5.07 0.46 -14.85
N LEU A 44 -4.12 1.40 -14.78
CA LEU A 44 -2.97 1.30 -13.90
C LEU A 44 -3.40 1.23 -12.43
N LEU A 45 -4.38 2.04 -12.02
CA LEU A 45 -4.89 2.04 -10.66
C LEU A 45 -5.59 0.74 -10.31
N ASP A 46 -6.35 0.15 -11.23
CA ASP A 46 -6.97 -1.16 -11.02
C ASP A 46 -5.94 -2.27 -10.87
N LEU A 47 -5.00 -2.37 -11.81
CA LEU A 47 -3.93 -3.36 -11.74
C LEU A 47 -3.08 -3.21 -10.46
N THR A 48 -2.75 -1.97 -10.11
CA THR A 48 -1.92 -1.68 -8.94
C THR A 48 -2.69 -1.99 -7.66
N PHE A 49 -3.97 -1.59 -7.57
CA PHE A 49 -4.81 -1.92 -6.43
C PHE A 49 -4.86 -3.44 -6.20
N GLU A 50 -5.15 -4.24 -7.21
CA GLU A 50 -5.23 -5.70 -7.06
C GLU A 50 -3.90 -6.29 -6.60
N ARG A 51 -2.80 -5.86 -7.21
CA ARG A 51 -1.46 -6.33 -6.83
C ARG A 51 -1.17 -6.05 -5.36
N TYR A 52 -1.46 -4.84 -4.87
CA TYR A 52 -1.23 -4.51 -3.47
C TYR A 52 -2.18 -5.26 -2.55
N TYR A 53 -3.47 -5.26 -2.85
CA TYR A 53 -4.49 -5.89 -2.02
C TYR A 53 -4.23 -7.38 -1.83
N GLU A 54 -3.95 -8.11 -2.92
CA GLU A 54 -3.73 -9.55 -2.86
C GLU A 54 -2.37 -9.89 -2.24
N ARG A 55 -1.30 -9.21 -2.68
CA ARG A 55 0.06 -9.71 -2.48
C ARG A 55 0.96 -8.87 -1.59
N GLN A 56 0.72 -7.55 -1.51
CA GLN A 56 1.72 -6.62 -0.93
C GLN A 56 1.22 -5.85 0.30
N SER A 57 0.02 -6.11 0.80
CA SER A 57 -0.53 -5.45 1.99
C SER A 57 -1.05 -6.43 3.05
N CYS A 58 -1.18 -5.95 4.29
CA CYS A 58 -1.89 -6.66 5.37
C CYS A 58 -3.39 -6.32 5.37
N MET A 59 -4.03 -6.27 4.21
CA MET A 59 -5.46 -6.06 4.08
C MET A 59 -6.21 -7.40 4.04
N GLY A 60 -7.36 -7.48 4.71
CA GLY A 60 -8.18 -8.69 4.79
C GLY A 60 -8.36 -9.17 6.24
N THR A 61 -8.27 -10.48 6.45
CA THR A 61 -8.43 -11.08 7.78
C THR A 61 -7.12 -11.10 8.57
N VAL A 62 -7.22 -11.19 9.90
CA VAL A 62 -6.06 -11.34 10.79
C VAL A 62 -5.23 -12.57 10.43
N ASP A 63 -5.86 -13.69 10.06
CA ASP A 63 -5.15 -14.93 9.71
C ASP A 63 -4.32 -14.77 8.41
N ALA A 64 -4.88 -14.08 7.40
CA ALA A 64 -4.16 -13.81 6.16
C ALA A 64 -2.98 -12.86 6.40
N ALA A 65 -3.17 -11.83 7.23
CA ALA A 65 -2.11 -10.92 7.62
C ALA A 65 -1.01 -11.65 8.41
N HIS A 66 -1.37 -12.52 9.35
CA HIS A 66 -0.44 -13.33 10.14
C HIS A 66 0.46 -14.20 9.25
N ALA A 67 -0.11 -14.88 8.26
CA ALA A 67 0.67 -15.67 7.31
C ALA A 67 1.69 -14.82 6.51
N LYS A 68 1.35 -13.58 6.18
CA LYS A 68 2.26 -12.63 5.51
C LYS A 68 3.37 -12.17 6.46
N VAL A 69 3.04 -11.76 7.69
CA VAL A 69 4.00 -11.33 8.71
C VAL A 69 5.02 -12.44 9.01
N GLU A 70 4.57 -13.68 9.16
CA GLU A 70 5.43 -14.86 9.34
C GLU A 70 6.43 -15.04 8.18
N ARG A 71 5.98 -14.82 6.94
CA ARG A 71 6.87 -14.87 5.78
C ARG A 71 7.90 -13.74 5.80
N LEU A 72 7.50 -12.52 6.19
CA LEU A 72 8.39 -11.37 6.30
C LEU A 72 9.46 -11.60 7.38
N ARG A 73 9.07 -12.13 8.55
CA ARG A 73 10.02 -12.51 9.61
C ARG A 73 11.08 -13.49 9.10
N LYS A 74 10.68 -14.50 8.32
CA LYS A 74 11.60 -15.53 7.78
C LYS A 74 12.66 -14.98 6.82
N ILE A 75 12.42 -13.82 6.21
CA ILE A 75 13.40 -13.14 5.35
C ILE A 75 14.19 -12.05 6.09
N GLY A 76 14.04 -11.96 7.42
CA GLY A 76 14.82 -11.07 8.28
C GLY A 76 14.20 -9.70 8.54
N VAL A 77 12.91 -9.50 8.22
CA VAL A 77 12.21 -8.25 8.60
C VAL A 77 12.01 -8.22 10.11
N ASP A 78 12.46 -7.14 10.74
CA ASP A 78 12.37 -6.87 12.18
C ASP A 78 11.26 -5.88 12.55
N GLU A 79 10.84 -5.02 11.61
CA GLU A 79 9.79 -4.03 11.81
C GLU A 79 8.78 -3.99 10.65
N ILE A 80 7.49 -3.86 10.97
CA ILE A 80 6.42 -3.63 10.01
C ILE A 80 5.68 -2.34 10.40
N ALA A 81 5.96 -1.26 9.67
CA ALA A 81 5.24 0.00 9.81
C ALA A 81 3.93 -0.03 9.01
N CYS A 82 2.79 -0.07 9.71
CA CYS A 82 1.47 -0.14 9.09
C CYS A 82 0.99 1.25 8.62
N LEU A 83 0.92 1.47 7.31
CA LEU A 83 0.19 2.60 6.73
C LEU A 83 -1.33 2.34 6.79
N VAL A 84 -2.06 3.15 7.57
CA VAL A 84 -3.49 2.93 7.84
C VAL A 84 -4.39 4.11 7.40
N ASP A 85 -3.80 5.25 7.08
CA ASP A 85 -4.48 6.54 6.88
C ASP A 85 -4.47 7.02 5.42
N PHE A 86 -4.64 6.10 4.48
CA PHE A 86 -4.68 6.37 3.04
C PHE A 86 -6.04 6.95 2.55
N GLY A 87 -6.70 7.77 3.36
CA GLY A 87 -8.00 8.37 3.03
C GLY A 87 -9.23 7.53 3.41
N VAL A 88 -9.07 6.60 4.35
CA VAL A 88 -10.20 5.91 5.02
C VAL A 88 -10.76 6.81 6.13
N ALA A 89 -12.07 6.73 6.39
CA ALA A 89 -12.71 7.48 7.46
C ALA A 89 -12.03 7.18 8.82
N ARG A 90 -11.75 8.23 9.61
CA ARG A 90 -11.05 8.13 10.89
C ARG A 90 -11.63 7.06 11.83
N GLY A 91 -12.96 6.98 11.94
CA GLY A 91 -13.62 5.97 12.77
C GLY A 91 -13.24 4.54 12.36
N ALA A 92 -13.32 4.24 11.08
CA ALA A 92 -12.94 2.93 10.55
C ALA A 92 -11.43 2.63 10.71
N VAL A 93 -10.56 3.64 10.63
CA VAL A 93 -9.13 3.47 10.94
C VAL A 93 -8.95 3.07 12.40
N LEU A 94 -9.58 3.79 13.34
CA LEU A 94 -9.48 3.50 14.77
C LEU A 94 -10.03 2.12 15.13
N GLU A 95 -11.16 1.73 14.56
CA GLU A 95 -11.74 0.38 14.72
C GLU A 95 -10.78 -0.69 14.19
N SER A 96 -10.12 -0.46 13.05
CA SER A 96 -9.17 -1.43 12.49
C SER A 96 -7.93 -1.67 13.36
N LEU A 97 -7.59 -0.74 14.26
CA LEU A 97 -6.45 -0.89 15.18
C LEU A 97 -6.66 -2.05 16.16
N GLU A 98 -7.91 -2.43 16.45
CA GLU A 98 -8.20 -3.62 17.26
C GLU A 98 -7.77 -4.91 16.54
N SER A 99 -8.01 -5.00 15.22
CA SER A 99 -7.55 -6.13 14.40
C SER A 99 -6.02 -6.17 14.28
N LEU A 100 -5.37 -5.00 14.20
CA LEU A 100 -3.90 -4.92 14.22
C LEU A 100 -3.32 -5.36 15.57
N ARG A 101 -4.00 -5.04 16.67
CA ARG A 101 -3.62 -5.52 18.01
C ARG A 101 -3.73 -7.03 18.12
N ASP A 102 -4.85 -7.62 17.68
CA ASP A 102 -5.03 -9.07 17.66
C ASP A 102 -3.97 -9.77 16.80
N LEU A 103 -3.65 -9.21 15.63
CA LEU A 103 -2.53 -9.69 14.80
C LEU A 103 -1.21 -9.70 15.57
N LYS A 104 -0.87 -8.58 16.23
CA LYS A 104 0.35 -8.44 17.03
C LYS A 104 0.39 -9.47 18.15
N ASP A 105 -0.69 -9.59 18.92
CA ASP A 105 -0.77 -10.48 20.08
C ASP A 105 -0.62 -11.96 19.65
N ARG A 106 -1.24 -12.36 18.53
CA ARG A 106 -1.09 -13.72 17.97
C ARG A 106 0.32 -14.02 17.49
N PHE A 107 0.97 -13.03 16.88
CA PHE A 107 2.35 -13.17 16.42
C PHE A 107 3.31 -13.31 17.60
N ASP A 108 3.18 -12.43 18.62
CA ASP A 108 4.01 -12.46 19.82
C ASP A 108 3.84 -13.77 20.62
N ALA A 109 2.62 -14.32 20.71
CA ALA A 109 2.35 -15.58 21.41
C ALA A 109 2.94 -16.83 20.73
N ARG A 110 3.38 -16.72 19.48
CA ARG A 110 3.92 -17.84 18.66
C ARG A 110 5.41 -17.66 18.32
N SER A 111 6.05 -16.60 18.84
CA SER A 111 7.39 -16.15 18.46
C SER A 111 8.52 -16.68 19.29
#